data_AF-A0A661M379-F1
#
_entry.id   AF-A0A661M379-F1
#
_cell.length_a   1.000
_cell.length_b   1.000
_cell.length_c   1.000
_cell.angle_alpha   90.00
_cell.angle_beta   90.00
_cell.angle_gamma   90.00
#
_symmetry.space_group_name_H-M   'P 1'
#
loop_
_entity.id
_entity.type
_entity.pdbx_description
1 polymer ?
#
loop_
_entity_poly.entity_id
_entity_poly.type
_entity_poly.pdbx_seq_one_letter_code
_entity_poly.pdbx_strand_id
1 'polypeptide(L)'
;MENSRLFQRFITLIAEIFDKKFSKTLMQAYWVALEDYTDEQCARAFEYLLKNSKYLPKPAHIIEAIHLTSPNQGITPCEARIQIEEWLYNGGPKPRDPLTQEIIRSYGGWERLGMTSYHDLKFLLRDIEERFEAICARRGIRSYLPEGQNPNQKFTTISNQDQPNFQSDTFL
;
A
#
# COMPACT_ATOMS: atom_id res chain seq x y z
N MET A 1 8.15 8.77 -13.94
CA MET A 1 8.82 7.54 -14.37
C MET A 1 10.12 7.99 -14.97
N GLU A 2 11.23 7.45 -14.51
CA GLU A 2 12.55 8.01 -14.81
C GLU A 2 13.26 7.19 -15.91
N ASN A 3 12.99 5.89 -15.98
CA ASN A 3 13.67 5.00 -16.91
C ASN A 3 12.89 4.78 -18.23
N SER A 4 13.37 5.45 -19.28
CA SER A 4 12.80 5.37 -20.63
C SER A 4 12.84 3.98 -21.26
N ARG A 5 13.85 3.14 -20.94
CA ARG A 5 13.94 1.77 -21.46
C ARG A 5 12.89 0.87 -20.81
N LEU A 6 12.69 1.03 -19.51
CA LEU A 6 11.73 0.26 -18.73
C LEU A 6 10.29 0.60 -19.18
N PHE A 7 10.02 1.88 -19.45
CA PHE A 7 8.76 2.33 -20.05
C PHE A 7 8.50 1.70 -21.41
N GLN A 8 9.48 1.76 -22.32
CA GLN A 8 9.34 1.17 -23.65
C GLN A 8 9.02 -0.31 -23.57
N ARG A 9 9.66 -1.05 -22.64
CA ARG A 9 9.38 -2.46 -22.42
C ARG A 9 7.92 -2.70 -22.01
N PHE A 10 7.39 -1.93 -21.07
CA PHE A 10 5.99 -2.07 -20.63
C PHE A 10 4.98 -1.71 -21.72
N ILE A 11 5.22 -0.63 -22.45
CA ILE A 11 4.34 -0.21 -23.56
C ILE A 11 4.35 -1.24 -24.69
N THR A 12 5.52 -1.78 -25.07
CA THR A 12 5.61 -2.85 -26.07
C THR A 12 4.86 -4.09 -25.62
N LEU A 13 5.01 -4.48 -24.35
CA LEU A 13 4.32 -5.66 -23.81
C LEU A 13 2.79 -5.49 -23.81
N ILE A 14 2.29 -4.31 -23.45
CA ILE A 14 0.87 -3.97 -23.57
C ILE A 14 0.41 -3.95 -25.04
N ALA A 15 1.22 -3.38 -25.93
CA ALA A 15 0.93 -3.32 -27.36
C ALA A 15 0.76 -4.71 -27.97
N GLU A 16 1.62 -5.65 -27.59
CA GLU A 16 1.57 -7.05 -28.03
C GLU A 16 0.35 -7.80 -27.48
N ILE A 17 0.06 -7.64 -26.18
CA ILE A 17 -1.06 -8.36 -25.53
C ILE A 17 -2.42 -7.92 -26.07
N PHE A 18 -2.57 -6.63 -26.36
CA PHE A 18 -3.82 -6.08 -26.86
C PHE A 18 -3.86 -5.93 -28.40
N ASP A 19 -2.85 -6.44 -29.11
CA ASP A 19 -2.68 -6.37 -30.57
C ASP A 19 -2.92 -4.94 -31.14
N LYS A 20 -2.27 -3.95 -30.52
CA LYS A 20 -2.44 -2.52 -30.82
C LYS A 20 -1.11 -1.86 -31.17
N LYS A 21 -1.10 -1.11 -32.27
CA LYS A 21 0.03 -0.25 -32.63
C LYS A 21 -0.04 1.07 -31.86
N PHE A 22 1.04 1.40 -31.16
CA PHE A 22 1.20 2.71 -30.53
C PHE A 22 1.79 3.71 -31.51
N SER A 23 1.15 4.87 -31.66
CA SER A 23 1.74 6.01 -32.37
C SER A 23 2.75 6.72 -31.46
N LYS A 24 3.70 7.45 -32.06
CA LYS A 24 4.66 8.27 -31.29
C LYS A 24 3.96 9.24 -30.34
N THR A 25 2.88 9.88 -30.82
CA THR A 25 2.06 10.79 -30.01
C THR A 25 1.42 10.08 -28.82
N LEU A 26 0.93 8.86 -29.02
CA LEU A 26 0.32 8.08 -27.95
C LEU A 26 1.36 7.67 -26.90
N MET A 27 2.55 7.20 -27.32
CA MET A 27 3.65 6.90 -26.39
C MET A 27 4.05 8.12 -25.56
N GLN A 28 4.13 9.30 -26.19
CA GLN A 28 4.47 10.53 -25.49
C GLN A 28 3.40 10.93 -24.46
N ALA A 29 2.12 10.74 -24.79
CA ALA A 29 1.03 10.98 -23.84
C ALA A 29 1.12 10.07 -22.59
N TYR A 30 1.48 8.80 -22.77
CA TYR A 30 1.68 7.87 -21.64
C TYR A 30 2.91 8.24 -20.82
N TRP A 31 4.00 8.68 -21.47
CA TRP A 31 5.22 9.09 -20.78
C TRP A 31 4.98 10.31 -19.89
N VAL A 32 4.37 11.36 -20.44
CA VAL A 32 4.04 12.60 -19.69
C VAL A 32 3.09 12.28 -18.53
N ALA A 33 2.08 11.46 -18.75
CA ALA A 33 1.13 11.09 -17.69
C ALA A 33 1.76 10.30 -16.53
N LEU A 34 2.94 9.71 -16.73
CA LEU A 34 3.63 8.91 -15.73
C LEU A 34 4.87 9.60 -15.17
N GLU A 35 5.20 10.83 -15.59
CA GLU A 35 6.46 11.50 -15.24
C GLU A 35 6.65 11.68 -13.73
N ASP A 36 5.56 11.91 -12.99
CA ASP A 36 5.55 12.15 -11.54
C ASP A 36 5.74 10.90 -10.65
N TYR A 37 5.73 9.69 -11.23
CA TYR A 37 5.75 8.42 -10.46
C TYR A 37 7.09 7.67 -10.56
N THR A 38 7.47 6.88 -9.55
CA THR A 38 8.74 6.11 -9.64
C THR A 38 8.60 4.90 -10.57
N ASP A 39 9.73 4.37 -11.04
CA ASP A 39 9.76 3.20 -11.93
C ASP A 39 9.11 1.97 -11.27
N GLU A 40 9.29 1.78 -9.96
CA GLU A 40 8.71 0.67 -9.20
C GLU A 40 7.19 0.78 -9.10
N GLN A 41 6.67 2.00 -8.91
CA GLN A 41 5.23 2.25 -8.88
C GLN A 41 4.60 1.94 -10.22
N CYS A 42 5.20 2.43 -11.30
CA CYS A 42 4.75 2.15 -12.64
C CYS A 42 4.82 0.65 -12.95
N ALA A 43 5.90 -0.04 -12.58
CA ALA A 43 6.07 -1.47 -12.81
C ALA A 43 4.96 -2.31 -12.17
N ARG A 44 4.64 -2.06 -10.90
CA ARG A 44 3.56 -2.76 -10.19
C ARG A 44 2.19 -2.49 -10.79
N ALA A 45 1.93 -1.25 -11.18
CA ALA A 45 0.69 -0.88 -11.84
C ALA A 45 0.52 -1.57 -13.19
N PHE A 46 1.60 -1.65 -13.98
CA PHE A 46 1.61 -2.37 -15.24
C PHE A 46 1.34 -3.87 -15.01
N GLU A 47 2.03 -4.53 -14.08
CA GLU A 47 1.78 -5.93 -13.74
C GLU A 47 0.33 -6.20 -13.30
N TYR A 48 -0.26 -5.29 -12.53
CA TYR A 48 -1.65 -5.39 -12.11
C TYR A 48 -2.61 -5.27 -13.28
N LEU A 49 -2.40 -4.29 -14.16
CA LEU A 49 -3.26 -4.09 -15.34
C LEU A 49 -3.14 -5.25 -16.32
N LEU A 50 -1.98 -5.87 -16.46
CA LEU A 50 -1.79 -7.04 -17.31
C LEU A 50 -2.62 -8.24 -16.86
N LYS A 51 -2.84 -8.38 -15.55
CA LYS A 51 -3.64 -9.49 -14.98
C LYS A 51 -5.14 -9.19 -14.96
N ASN A 52 -5.51 -7.92 -14.82
CA ASN A 52 -6.90 -7.54 -14.49
C ASN A 52 -7.61 -6.75 -15.60
N SER A 53 -6.87 -6.19 -16.57
CA SER A 53 -7.48 -5.35 -17.60
C SER A 53 -7.97 -6.18 -18.78
N LYS A 54 -9.27 -6.06 -19.08
CA LYS A 54 -9.89 -6.65 -20.27
C LYS A 54 -9.66 -5.83 -21.54
N TYR A 55 -9.27 -4.56 -21.40
CA TYR A 55 -9.11 -3.60 -22.49
C TYR A 55 -7.76 -2.89 -22.40
N LEU A 56 -7.34 -2.26 -23.49
CA LEU A 56 -6.11 -1.45 -23.52
C LEU A 56 -6.21 -0.35 -22.44
N PRO A 57 -5.33 -0.36 -21.42
CA PRO A 57 -5.42 0.57 -20.31
C PRO A 57 -5.04 1.98 -20.78
N LYS A 58 -5.90 2.96 -20.51
CA LYS A 58 -5.61 4.39 -20.70
C LYS A 58 -4.59 4.85 -19.64
N PRO A 59 -3.89 5.99 -19.84
CA PRO A 59 -2.98 6.51 -18.82
C PRO A 59 -3.64 6.70 -17.44
N ALA A 60 -4.90 7.16 -17.43
CA ALA A 60 -5.70 7.28 -16.21
C ALA A 60 -5.87 5.94 -15.46
N HIS A 61 -6.03 4.83 -16.17
CA HIS A 61 -6.12 3.49 -15.55
C HIS A 61 -4.78 3.04 -14.96
N ILE A 62 -3.65 3.46 -15.55
CA ILE A 62 -2.32 3.19 -15.00
C ILE A 62 -2.13 3.98 -13.70
N ILE A 63 -2.52 5.25 -13.68
CA ILE A 63 -2.51 6.07 -12.46
C ILE A 63 -3.39 5.45 -11.37
N GLU A 64 -4.61 5.05 -11.71
CA GLU A 64 -5.49 4.35 -10.77
C GLU A 64 -4.86 3.05 -10.25
N ALA A 65 -4.27 2.24 -11.12
CA ALA A 65 -3.55 1.04 -10.73
C ALA A 65 -2.32 1.34 -9.86
N ILE A 66 -1.60 2.44 -10.09
CA ILE A 66 -0.52 2.91 -9.20
C ILE A 66 -1.10 3.15 -7.81
N HIS A 67 -2.24 3.82 -7.68
CA HIS A 67 -2.84 4.04 -6.36
C HIS A 67 -3.33 2.75 -5.70
N LEU A 68 -3.82 1.77 -6.48
CA LEU A 68 -4.30 0.49 -5.98
C LEU A 68 -3.17 -0.49 -5.60
N THR A 69 -2.03 -0.41 -6.27
CA THR A 69 -0.91 -1.37 -6.17
C THR A 69 0.32 -0.80 -5.51
N SER A 70 0.36 0.52 -5.32
CA SER A 70 1.28 1.11 -4.36
C SER A 70 0.92 0.47 -3.01
N PRO A 71 1.86 -0.22 -2.33
CA PRO A 71 1.78 -0.24 -0.88
C PRO A 71 1.73 1.24 -0.53
N ASN A 72 0.65 1.67 0.13
CA ASN A 72 0.46 3.06 0.48
C ASN A 72 1.80 3.70 0.82
N GLN A 73 2.23 4.68 0.04
CA GLN A 73 3.49 5.40 0.29
C GLN A 73 3.37 6.33 1.52
N GLY A 74 2.46 6.02 2.44
CA GLY A 74 2.54 6.47 3.82
C GLY A 74 3.27 5.39 4.59
N ILE A 75 4.29 5.79 5.35
CA ILE A 75 4.82 4.95 6.42
C ILE A 75 3.64 4.34 7.20
N THR A 76 3.69 3.07 7.54
CA THR A 76 2.62 2.45 8.32
C THR A 76 2.59 3.03 9.74
N PRO A 77 1.46 2.95 10.48
CA PRO A 77 1.41 3.37 11.89
C PRO A 77 2.54 2.73 12.72
N CYS A 78 2.82 1.46 12.47
CA CYS A 78 3.85 0.69 13.16
C CYS A 78 5.26 1.21 12.83
N GLU A 79 5.57 1.44 11.55
CA GLU A 79 6.85 2.01 11.14
C GLU A 79 7.03 3.45 11.67
N ALA A 80 5.98 4.26 11.68
CA ALA A 80 6.02 5.62 12.23
C ALA A 80 6.34 5.58 13.73
N ARG A 81 5.67 4.68 14.47
CA ARG A 81 5.96 4.45 15.88
C ARG A 81 7.40 4.03 16.12
N ILE A 82 7.91 3.05 15.38
CA ILE A 82 9.29 2.57 15.53
C ILE A 82 10.28 3.72 15.34
N GLN A 83 10.11 4.55 14.30
CA GLN A 83 11.02 5.68 14.08
C GLN A 83 10.91 6.76 15.16
N ILE A 84 9.72 6.99 15.72
CA ILE A 84 9.53 7.90 16.85
C ILE A 84 10.22 7.35 18.11
N GLU A 85 10.04 6.05 18.40
CA GLU A 85 10.70 5.37 19.51
C GLU A 85 12.23 5.41 19.35
N GLU A 86 12.77 5.10 18.18
CA GLU A 86 14.20 5.19 17.88
C GLU A 86 14.75 6.61 18.09
N TRP A 87 13.99 7.64 17.68
CA TRP A 87 14.36 9.03 17.93
C TRP A 87 14.41 9.34 19.42
N LEU A 88 13.41 8.92 20.19
CA LEU A 88 13.30 9.18 21.63
C LEU A 88 14.38 8.46 22.44
N TYR A 89 14.67 7.20 22.11
CA TYR A 89 15.61 6.38 22.88
C TYR A 89 17.07 6.59 22.47
N ASN A 90 17.32 6.75 21.16
CA ASN A 90 18.68 6.73 20.63
C ASN A 90 19.13 8.09 20.08
N GLY A 91 18.26 9.11 20.07
CA GLY A 91 18.60 10.42 19.50
C GLY A 91 18.86 10.37 17.99
N GLY A 92 18.23 9.43 17.29
CA GLY A 92 18.40 9.22 15.85
C GLY A 92 17.95 10.40 14.99
N PRO A 93 18.06 10.31 13.65
CA PRO A 93 17.53 11.32 12.75
C PRO A 93 16.00 11.39 12.85
N LYS A 94 15.44 12.61 12.82
CA LYS A 94 13.99 12.81 12.79
C LYS A 94 13.39 12.16 11.52
N PRO A 95 12.23 11.47 11.61
CA PRO A 95 11.46 11.02 10.48
C PRO A 95 11.24 12.13 9.44
N ARG A 96 11.49 11.79 8.17
CA ARG A 96 11.29 12.70 7.02
C ARG A 96 9.92 12.57 6.38
N ASP A 97 9.16 11.54 6.75
CA ASP A 97 7.81 11.32 6.25
C ASP A 97 6.88 12.50 6.61
N PRO A 98 6.19 13.09 5.62
CA PRO A 98 5.26 14.20 5.84
C PRO A 98 4.14 13.89 6.84
N LEU A 99 3.63 12.66 6.88
CA LEU A 99 2.48 12.30 7.73
C LEU A 99 2.87 12.23 9.22
N THR A 100 4.01 11.63 9.52
CA THR A 100 4.62 11.59 10.85
C THR A 100 4.95 13.00 11.30
N GLN A 101 5.51 13.84 10.42
CA GLN A 101 5.77 15.25 10.77
C GLN A 101 4.49 16.03 11.07
N GLU A 102 3.40 15.80 10.33
CA GLU A 102 2.09 16.40 10.56
C GLU A 102 1.52 15.97 11.92
N ILE A 103 1.55 14.68 12.23
CA ILE A 103 1.05 14.13 13.49
C ILE A 103 1.87 14.67 14.67
N ILE A 104 3.19 14.63 14.60
CA ILE A 104 4.06 15.13 15.68
C ILE A 104 3.88 16.64 15.86
N ARG A 105 3.70 17.42 14.79
CA ARG A 105 3.38 18.84 14.89
C ARG A 105 2.06 19.08 15.61
N SER A 106 1.05 18.22 15.40
CA SER A 106 -0.23 18.31 16.12
C SER A 106 -0.09 18.10 17.64
N TYR A 107 0.95 17.39 18.08
CA TYR A 107 1.31 17.21 19.49
C TYR A 107 2.21 18.31 20.05
N GLY A 108 2.47 19.39 19.30
CA GLY A 108 3.37 20.48 19.70
C GLY A 108 4.83 20.26 19.30
N GLY A 109 5.09 19.30 18.40
CA GLY A 109 6.40 19.07 17.81
C GLY A 109 7.33 18.18 18.64
N TRP A 110 8.52 17.94 18.07
CA TRP A 110 9.53 17.04 18.63
C TRP A 110 10.05 17.46 20.00
N GLU A 111 10.10 18.76 20.30
CA GLU A 111 10.57 19.27 21.59
C GLU A 111 9.62 18.87 22.73
N ARG A 112 8.31 19.04 22.51
CA ARG A 112 7.29 18.63 23.47
C ARG A 112 7.26 17.10 23.62
N LEU A 113 7.51 16.38 22.54
CA LEU A 113 7.63 14.92 22.56
C LEU A 113 8.78 14.47 23.47
N GLY A 114 9.96 15.09 23.33
CA GLY A 114 11.15 14.79 24.13
C GLY A 114 11.05 15.16 25.61
N MET A 115 10.07 15.97 26.00
CA MET A 115 9.77 16.29 27.41
C MET A 115 8.79 15.30 28.06
N THR A 116 8.27 14.32 27.31
CA THR A 116 7.31 13.35 27.84
C THR A 116 8.00 12.37 28.79
N SER A 117 7.37 12.09 29.93
CA SER A 117 7.89 11.11 30.88
C SER A 117 7.83 9.70 30.28
N TYR A 118 8.75 8.81 30.69
CA TYR A 118 8.74 7.42 30.25
C TYR A 118 7.43 6.69 30.60
N HIS A 119 6.80 7.06 31.72
CA HIS A 119 5.52 6.51 32.15
C HIS A 119 4.38 6.85 31.17
N ASP A 120 4.41 8.07 30.62
CA ASP A 120 3.35 8.60 29.76
C ASP A 120 3.60 8.28 28.28
N LEU A 121 4.83 7.89 27.95
CA LEU A 121 5.26 7.63 26.58
C LEU A 121 4.44 6.53 25.90
N LYS A 122 4.10 5.45 26.60
CA LYS A 122 3.27 4.37 26.04
C LYS A 122 1.88 4.83 25.62
N PHE A 123 1.29 5.79 26.35
CA PHE A 123 -0.03 6.32 26.04
C PHE A 123 0.05 7.26 24.84
N LEU A 124 1.08 8.09 24.80
CA LEU A 124 1.35 8.97 23.68
C LEU A 124 1.58 8.21 22.37
N LEU A 125 2.35 7.12 22.41
CA LEU A 125 2.61 6.28 21.24
C LEU A 125 1.33 5.60 20.73
N ARG A 126 0.49 5.11 21.63
CA ARG A 126 -0.83 4.56 21.27
C ARG A 126 -1.73 5.62 20.63
N ASP A 127 -1.81 6.81 21.21
CA ASP A 127 -2.61 7.91 20.65
C ASP A 127 -2.05 8.41 19.29
N ILE A 128 -0.75 8.27 19.05
CA ILE A 128 -0.12 8.53 17.75
C ILE A 128 -0.55 7.47 16.74
N GLU A 129 -0.51 6.18 17.08
CA GLU A 129 -0.97 5.08 16.23
C GLU A 129 -2.44 5.24 15.84
N GLU A 130 -3.33 5.49 16.81
CA GLU A 130 -4.77 5.68 16.56
C GLU A 130 -5.05 6.85 15.62
N ARG A 131 -4.31 7.96 15.76
CA ARG A 131 -4.42 9.11 14.84
C ARG A 131 -3.89 8.78 13.45
N PHE A 132 -2.82 8.02 13.38
CA PHE A 132 -2.25 7.55 12.13
C PHE A 132 -3.29 6.72 11.37
N GLU A 133 -3.94 5.77 12.05
CA GLU A 133 -5.04 4.98 11.51
C GLU A 133 -6.22 5.83 11.05
N ALA A 134 -6.64 6.81 11.85
CA ALA A 134 -7.74 7.71 11.51
C ALA A 134 -7.44 8.56 10.27
N ILE A 135 -6.21 9.07 10.12
CA ILE A 135 -5.80 9.85 8.95
C ILE A 135 -5.70 8.94 7.72
N CYS A 136 -5.14 7.75 7.89
CA CYS A 136 -5.04 6.77 6.83
C CYS A 136 -6.44 6.39 6.30
N ALA A 137 -7.38 6.09 7.20
CA ALA A 137 -8.77 5.78 6.86
C ALA A 137 -9.46 6.92 6.10
N ARG A 138 -9.23 8.19 6.50
CA ARG A 138 -9.79 9.37 5.81
C ARG A 138 -9.18 9.61 4.44
N ARG A 139 -7.88 9.34 4.26
CA ARG A 139 -7.16 9.56 3.00
C ARG A 139 -7.29 8.38 2.03
N GLY A 140 -8.05 7.33 2.36
CA GLY A 140 -8.14 6.11 1.57
C GLY A 140 -6.84 5.29 1.58
N ILE A 141 -5.91 5.64 2.46
CA ILE A 141 -4.66 4.93 2.68
C ILE A 141 -5.02 3.70 3.53
N ARG A 142 -5.08 2.52 2.92
CA ARG A 142 -5.06 1.24 3.68
C ARG A 142 -3.88 1.22 4.67
N SER A 143 -4.17 1.51 5.93
CA SER A 143 -3.28 1.20 7.05
C SER A 143 -3.17 -0.34 7.10
N TYR A 144 -1.94 -0.85 7.12
CA TYR A 144 -1.71 -2.23 7.50
C TYR A 144 -2.00 -2.31 9.00
N LEU A 145 -3.12 -2.92 9.36
CA LEU A 145 -3.44 -3.26 10.74
C LEU A 145 -2.36 -4.25 11.23
N PRO A 146 -1.81 -4.09 12.45
CA PRO A 146 -0.95 -5.10 13.04
C PRO A 146 -1.70 -6.43 13.06
N GLU A 147 -1.03 -7.53 12.69
CA GLU A 147 -1.61 -8.87 12.65
C GLU A 147 -2.35 -9.17 13.96
N GLY A 148 -3.68 -9.15 13.94
CA GLY A 148 -4.49 -9.36 15.14
C GLY A 148 -5.95 -8.95 15.05
N GLN A 149 -6.34 -8.05 14.16
CA GLN A 149 -7.76 -7.69 13.98
C GLN A 149 -8.14 -7.60 12.50
N ASN A 150 -8.44 -8.75 11.90
CA ASN A 150 -9.07 -8.82 10.59
C ASN A 150 -10.61 -8.85 10.77
N PRO A 151 -11.36 -7.79 10.40
CA PRO A 151 -12.83 -7.80 10.49
C PRO A 151 -13.49 -8.73 9.45
N ASN A 152 -12.73 -9.44 8.62
CA ASN A 152 -13.24 -10.48 7.72
C ASN A 152 -13.12 -11.91 8.27
N GLN A 153 -12.96 -12.10 9.58
CA GLN A 153 -13.44 -13.34 10.21
C GLN A 153 -14.97 -13.29 10.28
N LYS A 154 -15.61 -13.46 9.11
CA LYS A 154 -16.99 -13.91 9.07
C LYS A 154 -17.03 -15.22 9.84
N PHE A 155 -17.83 -15.23 10.90
CA PHE A 155 -18.35 -16.44 11.52
C PHE A 155 -18.79 -17.41 10.43
N THR A 156 -17.94 -18.38 10.07
CA THR A 156 -18.44 -19.66 9.57
C THR A 156 -18.97 -20.37 10.79
N THR A 157 -20.25 -20.08 11.09
CA THR A 157 -21.09 -20.97 11.87
C THR A 157 -20.90 -22.37 11.31
N ILE A 158 -20.33 -23.24 12.14
CA ILE A 158 -20.27 -24.68 11.91
C ILE A 158 -21.72 -25.15 11.90
N SER A 159 -22.30 -25.28 10.71
CA SER A 159 -23.48 -26.13 10.51
C SER A 159 -22.98 -27.56 10.43
N ASN A 160 -23.16 -28.29 11.53
CA ASN A 160 -23.20 -29.74 11.55
C ASN A 160 -24.23 -30.22 10.53
N GLN A 161 -23.79 -31.01 9.56
CA GLN A 161 -24.46 -32.18 8.95
C GLN A 161 -23.89 -32.39 7.56
N ASP A 162 -22.98 -33.36 7.42
CA ASP A 162 -23.18 -34.49 6.50
C ASP A 162 -22.00 -35.47 6.65
N GLN A 163 -22.33 -36.67 7.14
CA GLN A 163 -21.41 -37.78 7.32
C GLN A 163 -20.96 -38.35 5.97
N PRO A 164 -19.73 -38.83 5.82
CA PRO A 164 -19.40 -39.78 4.77
C PRO A 164 -19.77 -41.19 5.24
N ASN A 165 -20.80 -41.78 4.62
CA ASN A 165 -21.03 -43.22 4.65
C ASN A 165 -21.02 -43.70 3.20
N PHE A 166 -20.10 -44.59 2.87
CA PHE A 166 -20.38 -45.87 2.21
C PHE A 166 -19.06 -46.63 2.06
N GLN A 167 -18.93 -47.66 2.89
CA GLN A 167 -18.10 -48.83 2.58
C GLN A 167 -18.74 -49.59 1.41
N SER A 168 -17.92 -50.06 0.46
CA SER A 168 -17.89 -51.48 0.08
C SER A 168 -16.79 -51.76 -0.94
N ASP A 169 -15.97 -52.74 -0.58
CA ASP A 169 -15.08 -53.51 -1.44
C ASP A 169 -15.80 -54.07 -2.68
N THR A 170 -15.06 -54.34 -3.77
CA THR A 170 -14.77 -55.71 -4.27
C THR A 170 -14.30 -55.67 -5.74
N PHE A 171 -13.20 -56.37 -5.97
CA PHE A 171 -12.62 -56.94 -7.20
C PHE A 171 -13.56 -57.14 -8.42
N LEU A 172 -13.05 -56.77 -9.60
CA LEU A 172 -12.55 -57.70 -10.64
C LEU A 172 -11.77 -56.93 -11.73
#